data_AF-A0A6V8QRD3-F1
#
_entry.id   AF-A0A6V8QRD3-F1
#
_cell.length_a   1.000
_cell.length_b   1.000
_cell.length_c   1.000
_cell.angle_alpha   90.00
_cell.angle_beta   90.00
_cell.angle_gamma   90.00
#
_symmetry.space_group_name_H-M   'P 1'
#
loop_
_entity.id
_entity.type
_entity.pdbx_description
1 polymer ?
#
loop_
_entity_poly.entity_id
_entity_poly.type
_entity_poly.pdbx_seq_one_letter_code
_entity_poly.pdbx_strand_id
1 'polypeptide(L)'
;MSSQVAKAARRVTHELHGIVVSAGLMQKTVKVRVGGQRWNKIINKWFADPKHYLVHDPNSSLRTGDVVSIVPGWPTSKHKRHVVKKIIAPYGTPAEERPPIPTLEERIAEREAQQAAKRERRARNEGEQKE
;
A
#
# COMPACT_ATOMS: atom_id res chain seq x y z
N MET A 1 -9.45 -19.24 7.85
CA MET A 1 -10.02 -18.74 6.58
C MET A 1 -9.34 -17.44 6.21
N SER A 2 -8.64 -17.39 5.07
CA SER A 2 -7.91 -16.18 4.65
C SER A 2 -8.86 -15.05 4.26
N SER A 3 -8.51 -13.82 4.64
CA SER A 3 -9.33 -12.65 4.38
C SER A 3 -9.50 -12.39 2.87
N GLN A 4 -10.63 -11.82 2.44
CA GLN A 4 -10.85 -11.49 1.03
C GLN A 4 -9.77 -10.56 0.48
N VAL A 5 -9.25 -9.66 1.32
CA VAL A 5 -8.13 -8.77 0.99
C VAL A 5 -6.83 -9.55 0.78
N ALA A 6 -6.53 -10.52 1.64
CA ALA A 6 -5.34 -11.37 1.48
C ALA A 6 -5.40 -12.20 0.19
N LYS A 7 -6.58 -12.77 -0.14
CA LYS A 7 -6.81 -13.44 -1.41
C LYS A 7 -6.58 -12.50 -2.61
N ALA A 8 -7.10 -11.28 -2.54
CA ALA A 8 -6.92 -10.27 -3.59
C ALA A 8 -5.43 -9.88 -3.75
N ALA A 9 -4.72 -9.68 -2.64
CA ALA A 9 -3.31 -9.33 -2.64
C ALA A 9 -2.43 -10.40 -3.30
N ARG A 10 -2.70 -11.69 -3.03
CA ARG A 10 -1.97 -12.81 -3.66
C ARG A 10 -2.21 -12.94 -5.17
N ARG A 11 -3.33 -12.42 -5.68
CA ARG A 11 -3.66 -12.44 -7.11
C ARG A 11 -2.89 -11.36 -7.90
N VAL A 12 -2.37 -10.32 -7.23
CA VAL A 12 -1.72 -9.20 -7.89
C VAL A 12 -0.34 -9.62 -8.38
N THR A 13 -0.14 -9.56 -9.69
CA THR A 13 1.13 -9.89 -10.34
C THR A 13 1.91 -8.66 -10.81
N HIS A 14 1.24 -7.55 -11.09
CA HIS A 14 1.88 -6.35 -11.63
C HIS A 14 2.34 -5.39 -10.54
N GLU A 15 3.50 -4.79 -10.79
CA GLU A 15 4.11 -3.75 -9.97
C GLU A 15 4.09 -2.43 -10.72
N LEU A 16 3.90 -1.33 -9.99
CA LEU A 16 4.01 0.02 -10.52
C LEU A 16 5.24 0.68 -9.90
N HIS A 17 6.10 1.24 -10.75
CA HIS A 17 7.26 2.00 -10.28
C HIS A 17 6.92 3.48 -10.27
N GLY A 18 7.30 4.17 -9.20
CA GLY A 18 6.99 5.57 -9.03
C GLY A 18 7.93 6.28 -8.07
N ILE A 19 7.74 7.59 -7.97
CA ILE A 19 8.54 8.47 -7.12
C ILE A 19 7.66 9.00 -6.00
N VAL A 20 8.17 9.01 -4.78
CA VAL A 20 7.49 9.60 -3.63
C VAL A 20 7.49 11.12 -3.75
N VAL A 21 6.29 11.71 -3.89
CA VAL A 21 6.10 13.17 -4.00
C VAL A 21 5.99 13.83 -2.64
N SER A 22 5.31 13.18 -1.70
CA SER A 22 5.24 13.66 -0.32
C SER A 22 5.19 12.49 0.67
N ALA A 23 6.04 12.60 1.69
CA ALA A 23 6.11 11.73 2.87
C ALA A 23 6.03 12.58 4.14
N GLY A 24 5.61 11.98 5.27
CA GLY A 24 5.58 12.63 6.58
C GLY A 24 4.36 13.51 6.89
N LEU A 25 3.57 13.89 5.88
CA LEU A 25 2.34 14.67 6.09
C LEU A 25 1.18 13.84 6.69
N MET A 26 1.19 12.53 6.46
CA MET A 26 0.15 11.60 6.92
C MET A 26 0.80 10.37 7.53
N GLN A 27 0.21 9.85 8.61
CA GLN A 27 0.68 8.63 9.25
C GLN A 27 0.54 7.42 8.31
N LYS A 28 1.61 6.63 8.19
CA LYS A 28 1.66 5.36 7.43
C LYS A 28 1.16 5.48 5.98
N THR A 29 1.36 6.65 5.37
CA THR A 29 0.81 6.99 4.05
C THR A 29 1.75 7.93 3.31
N VAL A 30 1.98 7.64 2.04
CA VAL A 30 2.74 8.50 1.14
C VAL A 30 1.99 8.76 -0.16
N LYS A 31 2.28 9.89 -0.81
CA LYS A 31 1.79 10.18 -2.17
C LYS A 31 2.85 9.80 -3.19
N VAL A 32 2.55 8.84 -4.07
CA VAL A 32 3.49 8.35 -5.10
C VAL A 32 3.00 8.77 -6.48
N ARG A 33 3.90 9.31 -7.30
CA ARG A 33 3.67 9.59 -8.73
C ARG A 33 4.13 8.40 -9.55
N VAL A 34 3.23 7.83 -10.33
CA VAL A 34 3.49 6.73 -11.27
C VAL A 34 3.42 7.27 -12.69
N GLY A 35 4.30 6.77 -13.56
CA GLY A 35 4.27 7.09 -14.98
C GLY A 35 3.02 6.56 -15.67
N GLY A 36 2.48 7.31 -16.60
CA GLY A 36 1.36 6.90 -17.42
C GLY A 36 1.40 7.63 -18.76
N GLN A 37 0.71 7.06 -19.75
CA GLN A 37 0.55 7.68 -21.05
C GLN A 37 -0.91 7.62 -21.48
N ARG A 38 -1.35 8.66 -22.18
CA ARG A 38 -2.69 8.76 -22.75
C ARG A 38 -2.59 9.00 -24.24
N TRP A 39 -3.31 8.20 -25.02
CA TRP A 39 -3.45 8.40 -26.46
C TRP A 39 -4.45 9.52 -26.74
N ASN A 40 -4.03 10.53 -27.49
CA ASN A 40 -4.94 11.52 -28.05
C ASN A 40 -5.37 11.07 -29.46
N LYS A 41 -6.66 10.75 -29.63
CA LYS A 41 -7.22 10.26 -30.90
C LYS A 41 -7.28 11.32 -32.01
N ILE A 42 -7.29 12.60 -31.68
CA ILE A 42 -7.37 13.68 -32.66
C ILE A 42 -5.99 13.91 -33.28
N ILE A 43 -4.97 13.98 -32.42
CA ILE A 43 -3.57 14.26 -32.82
C ILE A 43 -2.83 12.97 -33.18
N ASN A 44 -3.37 11.81 -32.82
CA ASN A 44 -2.74 10.49 -32.95
C ASN A 44 -1.34 10.44 -32.32
N LYS A 45 -1.23 10.94 -31.09
CA LYS A 45 0.01 11.02 -30.33
C LYS A 45 -0.18 10.60 -28.88
N TRP A 46 0.83 9.91 -28.33
CA TRP A 46 0.93 9.61 -26.91
C TRP A 46 1.43 10.83 -26.12
N PHE A 47 0.70 11.21 -25.08
CA PHE A 47 1.09 12.24 -24.12
C PHE A 47 1.35 11.63 -22.75
N ALA A 48 2.25 12.24 -21.98
CA ALA A 48 2.49 11.86 -20.60
C ALA A 48 1.26 12.18 -19.74
N ASP A 49 0.79 11.19 -18.99
CA ASP A 49 -0.35 11.29 -18.06
C ASP A 49 0.06 10.68 -16.71
N PRO A 50 0.92 11.36 -15.93
CA PRO A 50 1.37 10.84 -14.65
C PRO A 50 0.21 10.80 -13.64
N LYS A 51 0.10 9.70 -12.90
CA LYS A 51 -0.97 9.49 -11.90
C LYS A 51 -0.41 9.53 -10.49
N HIS A 52 -1.20 10.08 -9.57
CA HIS A 52 -0.86 10.10 -8.16
C HIS A 52 -1.71 9.12 -7.37
N TYR A 53 -1.05 8.28 -6.57
CA TYR A 53 -1.71 7.33 -5.68
C TYR A 53 -1.35 7.60 -4.23
N LEU A 54 -2.33 7.42 -3.35
CA LEU A 54 -2.08 7.31 -1.91
C LEU A 54 -1.70 5.85 -1.62
N VAL A 55 -0.49 5.67 -1.14
CA VAL A 55 0.12 4.36 -0.91
C VAL A 55 0.27 4.15 0.59
N HIS A 56 -0.04 2.95 1.05
CA HIS A 56 0.18 2.56 2.43
C HIS A 56 1.65 2.16 2.64
N ASP A 57 2.29 2.82 3.59
CA ASP A 57 3.62 2.51 4.11
C ASP A 57 3.46 2.06 5.58
N PRO A 58 3.50 0.76 5.90
CA PRO A 58 3.20 0.24 7.24
C PRO A 58 4.13 0.78 8.34
N ASN A 59 5.41 0.95 8.01
CA ASN A 59 6.47 1.28 8.96
C ASN A 59 7.01 2.70 8.79
N SER A 60 6.40 3.51 7.92
CA SER A 60 6.82 4.89 7.63
C SER A 60 8.31 4.99 7.23
N SER A 61 8.77 4.02 6.43
CA SER A 61 10.16 3.90 6.00
C SER A 61 10.53 4.86 4.88
N LEU A 62 9.56 5.42 4.16
CA LEU A 62 9.80 6.22 2.97
C LEU A 62 10.07 7.70 3.27
N ARG A 63 10.82 8.33 2.38
CA ARG A 63 11.12 9.77 2.36
C ARG A 63 10.74 10.36 1.00
N THR A 64 10.53 11.68 0.97
CA THR A 64 10.25 12.39 -0.28
C THR A 64 11.44 12.27 -1.23
N GLY A 65 11.19 11.89 -2.49
CA GLY A 65 12.23 11.69 -3.49
C GLY A 65 12.63 10.22 -3.71
N ASP A 66 12.24 9.29 -2.84
CA ASP A 66 12.54 7.87 -3.04
C ASP A 66 11.87 7.32 -4.31
N VAL A 67 12.57 6.42 -5.00
CA VAL A 67 12.01 5.60 -6.08
C VAL A 67 11.53 4.28 -5.47
N VAL A 68 10.27 3.94 -5.68
CA VAL A 68 9.60 2.81 -5.02
C VAL A 68 8.87 1.93 -6.02
N SER A 69 8.81 0.63 -5.71
CA SER A 69 7.84 -0.29 -6.31
C SER A 69 6.61 -0.39 -5.41
N ILE A 70 5.44 -0.17 -5.98
CA ILE A 70 4.15 -0.27 -5.30
C ILE A 70 3.30 -1.35 -5.97
N VAL A 71 2.47 -2.01 -5.17
CA VAL A 71 1.52 -3.02 -5.65
C VAL A 71 0.09 -2.60 -5.30
N PRO A 72 -0.87 -2.77 -6.23
CA PRO A 72 -2.29 -2.59 -5.93
C PRO A 72 -2.84 -3.78 -5.12
N GLY A 73 -4.15 -3.77 -4.85
CA GLY A 73 -4.84 -4.90 -4.21
C GLY A 73 -4.77 -4.89 -2.68
N TRP A 74 -4.28 -3.81 -2.07
CA TRP A 74 -4.24 -3.65 -0.61
C TRP A 74 -5.10 -2.47 -0.14
N PRO A 75 -6.44 -2.62 -0.12
CA PRO A 75 -7.35 -1.58 0.36
C PRO A 75 -7.22 -1.39 1.87
N THR A 76 -6.59 -0.27 2.25
CA THR A 76 -6.39 0.11 3.66
C THR A 76 -7.34 1.23 4.09
N SER A 77 -7.72 2.10 3.16
CA SER A 77 -8.66 3.22 3.38
C SER A 77 -9.45 3.49 2.09
N LYS A 78 -10.38 4.45 2.11
CA LYS A 78 -11.25 4.82 0.98
C LYS A 78 -10.46 5.08 -0.31
N HIS A 79 -9.34 5.80 -0.21
CA HIS A 79 -8.50 6.17 -1.36
C HIS A 79 -7.16 5.41 -1.41
N LYS A 80 -6.79 4.69 -0.33
CA LYS A 80 -5.51 3.95 -0.23
C LYS A 80 -5.72 2.50 -0.66
N ARG A 81 -5.38 2.20 -1.92
CA ARG A 81 -5.52 0.86 -2.53
C ARG A 81 -4.19 0.20 -2.90
N HIS A 82 -3.10 0.94 -2.76
CA HIS A 82 -1.75 0.50 -3.07
C HIS A 82 -0.94 0.39 -1.78
N VAL A 83 0.03 -0.52 -1.78
CA VAL A 83 0.99 -0.69 -0.68
C VAL A 83 2.40 -0.73 -1.25
N VAL A 84 3.37 -0.27 -0.47
CA VAL A 84 4.79 -0.31 -0.85
C VAL A 84 5.27 -1.77 -0.86
N LYS A 85 5.98 -2.17 -1.92
CA LYS A 85 6.63 -3.50 -2.00
C LYS A 85 8.10 -3.41 -1.62
N LYS A 86 8.85 -2.49 -2.24
CA LYS A 86 10.28 -2.28 -1.99
C LYS A 86 10.72 -0.86 -2.36
N ILE A 87 11.80 -0.41 -1.74
CA ILE A 87 12.54 0.78 -2.18
C ILE A 87 13.48 0.33 -3.31
N ILE A 88 13.41 1.01 -4.45
CA ILE A 88 14.29 0.77 -5.60
C ILE A 88 15.56 1.61 -5.45
N ALA A 89 15.38 2.91 -5.19
CA ALA A 89 16.47 3.84 -4.95
C ALA A 89 16.09 4.77 -3.78
N PRO A 90 16.80 4.70 -2.64
CA PRO A 90 16.59 5.63 -1.55
C PRO A 90 17.18 7.00 -1.89
N TYR A 91 16.52 8.07 -1.45
CA TYR A 91 17.01 9.44 -1.50
C TYR A 91 17.40 9.93 -0.10
N GLY A 92 18.59 10.50 0.05
CA GLY A 92 19.11 10.94 1.35
C GLY A 92 19.63 9.75 2.16
N THR A 93 18.95 9.40 3.26
CA THR A 93 19.44 8.33 4.15
C THR A 93 19.41 6.96 3.47
N PRO A 94 20.41 6.09 3.67
CA PRO A 94 20.40 4.73 3.14
C PRO A 94 19.16 3.92 3.58
N ALA A 95 18.80 2.89 2.80
CA ALA A 95 17.66 2.03 3.11
C ALA A 95 17.85 1.22 4.41
N GLU A 96 19.10 0.94 4.77
CA GLU A 96 19.48 0.13 5.95
C GLU A 96 19.21 0.83 7.28
N GLU A 97 19.35 2.16 7.32
CA GLU A 97 19.09 2.97 8.52
C GLU A 97 17.60 3.20 8.78
N ARG A 98 16.74 2.73 7.89
CA ARG A 98 15.29 2.96 7.91
C ARG A 98 14.59 1.70 8.42
N PRO A 99 13.38 1.85 9.00
CA PRO A 99 12.63 0.68 9.43
C PRO A 99 12.32 -0.20 8.21
N PRO A 100 12.47 -1.53 8.32
CA PRO A 100 12.30 -2.44 7.20
C PRO A 100 10.83 -2.44 6.72
N ILE A 101 10.61 -2.65 5.43
CA ILE A 101 9.26 -2.76 4.87
C ILE A 101 8.76 -4.20 5.10
N PRO A 102 7.59 -4.39 5.73
CA PRO A 102 7.06 -5.73 5.97
C PRO A 102 6.80 -6.51 4.69
N THR A 103 7.05 -7.81 4.74
CA THR A 103 6.81 -8.71 3.61
C THR A 103 5.31 -8.85 3.32
N LEU A 104 4.95 -9.46 2.18
CA LEU A 104 3.53 -9.70 1.87
C LEU A 104 2.87 -10.61 2.91
N GLU A 105 3.55 -11.70 3.29
CA GLU A 105 3.00 -12.67 4.23
C GLU A 105 2.87 -12.10 5.65
N GLU A 106 3.84 -11.28 6.10
CA GLU A 106 3.72 -10.56 7.38
C GLU A 106 2.50 -9.65 7.40
N ARG A 107 2.29 -8.86 6.34
CA ARG A 107 1.12 -7.98 6.22
C ARG A 107 -0.20 -8.75 6.22
N ILE A 108 -0.22 -9.92 5.58
CA ILE A 108 -1.39 -10.81 5.58
C ILE A 108 -1.64 -11.34 7.00
N ALA A 109 -0.60 -11.84 7.67
CA ALA A 109 -0.68 -12.37 9.02
C ALA A 109 -1.17 -11.30 10.02
N GLU A 110 -0.61 -10.08 9.97
CA GLU A 110 -1.06 -8.95 10.78
C GLU A 110 -2.56 -8.67 10.58
N ARG A 111 -3.02 -8.65 9.32
CA ARG A 111 -4.41 -8.37 9.00
C ARG A 111 -5.35 -9.50 9.43
N GLU A 112 -4.92 -10.75 9.30
CA GLU A 112 -5.68 -11.91 9.74
C GLU A 112 -5.77 -11.98 11.28
N ALA A 113 -4.69 -11.65 11.99
CA ALA A 113 -4.68 -11.51 13.44
C ALA A 113 -5.63 -10.40 13.91
N GLN A 114 -5.58 -9.21 13.30
CA GLN A 114 -6.53 -8.12 13.60
C GLN A 114 -8.00 -8.54 13.38
N GLN A 115 -8.26 -9.33 12.34
CA GLN A 115 -9.62 -9.85 12.07
C GLN A 115 -10.04 -10.93 13.07
N ALA A 116 -9.13 -11.82 13.48
CA ALA A 116 -9.38 -12.81 14.51
C ALA A 116 -9.73 -12.13 15.86
N ALA A 117 -8.88 -11.22 16.33
CA ALA A 117 -9.12 -10.46 17.56
C ALA A 117 -10.45 -9.67 17.51
N LYS A 118 -10.79 -9.09 16.35
CA LYS A 118 -12.09 -8.42 16.17
C LYS A 118 -13.27 -9.38 16.25
N ARG A 119 -13.14 -10.61 15.74
CA ARG A 119 -14.19 -11.65 15.81
C ARG A 119 -14.36 -12.16 17.24
N GLU A 120 -13.28 -12.46 17.94
CA GLU A 120 -13.29 -12.87 19.34
C GLU A 120 -13.97 -11.82 20.22
N ARG A 121 -13.60 -10.54 20.05
CA ARG A 121 -14.23 -9.43 20.77
C ARG A 121 -15.74 -9.35 20.52
N ARG A 122 -16.21 -9.62 19.29
CA ARG A 122 -17.64 -9.63 18.96
C ARG A 122 -18.37 -10.82 19.59
N ALA A 123 -17.77 -12.00 19.51
CA ALA A 123 -18.34 -13.22 20.09
C ALA A 123 -18.50 -13.10 21.61
N ARG A 124 -17.52 -12.53 22.31
CA ARG A 124 -17.62 -12.24 23.75
C ARG A 124 -18.80 -11.31 24.07
N ASN A 125 -18.87 -10.18 23.37
CA ASN A 125 -19.95 -9.20 23.58
C ASN A 125 -21.35 -9.78 23.26
N GLU A 126 -21.46 -10.68 22.29
CA GLU A 126 -22.73 -11.37 21.97
C GLU A 126 -23.10 -12.45 23.00
N GLY A 127 -22.11 -13.06 23.65
CA GLY A 127 -22.32 -14.01 24.76
C GLY A 127 -22.86 -13.31 26.00
N GLU A 128 -22.22 -12.20 26.40
CA GLU A 128 -22.63 -11.38 27.55
C GLU A 128 -24.03 -10.76 27.41
N GLN A 129 -24.55 -10.58 26.19
CA GLN A 129 -25.90 -10.05 25.96
C GLN A 129 -27.01 -11.12 25.99
N LYS A 130 -26.65 -12.41 25.94
CA LYS A 130 -27.61 -13.52 25.92
C LYS A 130 -27.84 -14.14 27.30
N GLU A 131 -27.04 -13.75 28.28
CA GLU A 131 -27.15 -14.09 29.70
C GLU A 131 -27.89 -12.99 30.45
#